data_AF-A0A950SUB5-F1
#
_entry.id   AF-A0A950SUB5-F1
#
_cell.length_a   1.000
_cell.length_b   1.000
_cell.length_c   1.000
_cell.angle_alpha   90.00
_cell.angle_beta   90.00
_cell.angle_gamma   90.00
#
_symmetry.space_group_name_H-M   'P 1'
#
loop_
_entity.id
_entity.type
_entity.pdbx_description
1 polymer ?
#
loop_
_entity_poly.entity_id
_entity_poly.type
_entity_poly.pdbx_seq_one_letter_code
_entity_poly.pdbx_strand_id
1 'polypeptide(L)'
;ILLILAALSDPEAAELAAAAAELGLDVLAEIHDGAELNRALRLPVRLIGLNNRNLKTLETDLRTAETLAPEVPSDRIVVAESGIRRATDLDRLAAAGARCFLVGESLMREPDVTAATRRLLGLPVGPGFTHLDAEGRARMVDVSDKHETDRVAVAGARVMMRPETLERIRSGDVAKGDVLAVARLAGIMAAKRTAELIPLCHPLALTSVKVDLECVPERSAVEITATCRLRGRTGVEMEALTAASIAALTVYDMCKAVDRGMVVTDLRLLRKSGGKSGNWEAEP
;
A
#
# COMPACT_ATOMS: atom_id res chain seq x y z
N ILE A 1 -14.88 -20.41 24.00
CA ILE A 1 -14.36 -19.97 25.31
C ILE A 1 -12.90 -20.41 25.48
N LEU A 2 -12.15 -19.71 26.33
CA LEU A 2 -10.79 -20.07 26.71
C LEU A 2 -10.83 -20.83 28.04
N LEU A 3 -10.23 -22.01 28.11
CA LEU A 3 -10.00 -22.75 29.35
C LEU A 3 -8.51 -22.76 29.66
N ILE A 4 -8.11 -22.08 30.72
CA ILE A 4 -6.71 -22.04 31.16
C ILE A 4 -6.49 -23.20 32.13
N LEU A 5 -5.84 -24.27 31.67
CA LEU A 5 -5.70 -25.51 32.44
C LEU A 5 -4.88 -25.31 33.73
N ALA A 6 -3.98 -24.33 33.75
CA ALA A 6 -3.25 -23.93 34.96
C ALA A 6 -4.16 -23.39 36.08
N ALA A 7 -5.36 -22.90 35.73
CA ALA A 7 -6.29 -22.25 36.65
C ALA A 7 -7.54 -23.10 36.99
N LEU A 8 -7.69 -24.26 36.36
CA LEU A 8 -8.86 -25.13 36.50
C LEU A 8 -8.44 -26.51 36.98
N SER A 9 -9.27 -27.14 37.81
CA SER A 9 -9.20 -28.57 38.07
C SER A 9 -9.78 -29.38 36.89
N ASP A 10 -9.50 -30.69 36.84
CA ASP A 10 -10.04 -31.57 35.78
C ASP A 10 -11.58 -31.60 35.75
N PRO A 11 -12.29 -31.70 36.89
CA PRO A 11 -13.76 -31.63 36.91
C PRO A 11 -14.30 -30.30 36.38
N GLU A 12 -13.73 -29.17 36.81
CA GLU A 12 -14.16 -27.84 36.37
C GLU A 12 -13.94 -27.65 34.86
N ALA A 13 -12.79 -28.07 34.34
CA ALA A 13 -12.50 -27.98 32.91
C ALA A 13 -13.47 -28.84 32.08
N ALA A 14 -13.82 -30.04 32.56
CA ALA A 14 -14.78 -30.92 31.90
C ALA A 14 -16.21 -30.35 31.91
N GLU A 15 -16.65 -29.82 33.06
CA GLU A 15 -17.96 -29.17 33.20
C GLU A 15 -18.09 -27.95 32.27
N LEU A 16 -17.08 -27.08 32.26
CA LEU A 16 -17.07 -25.90 31.39
C LEU A 16 -17.01 -26.27 29.91
N ALA A 17 -16.24 -27.29 29.54
CA ALA A 17 -16.19 -27.77 28.16
C ALA A 17 -17.54 -28.36 27.70
N ALA A 18 -18.23 -29.11 28.57
CA ALA A 18 -19.56 -29.64 28.28
C ALA A 18 -20.59 -28.52 28.12
N ALA A 19 -20.61 -27.56 29.04
CA ALA A 19 -21.51 -26.40 28.96
C ALA A 19 -21.26 -25.57 27.69
N ALA A 20 -20.00 -25.37 27.30
CA ALA A 20 -19.67 -24.69 26.05
C ALA A 20 -20.20 -25.44 24.82
N ALA A 21 -20.08 -26.76 24.80
CA ALA A 21 -20.60 -27.60 23.72
C ALA A 21 -22.13 -27.53 23.61
N GLU A 22 -22.85 -27.57 24.74
CA GLU A 22 -24.32 -27.40 24.78
C GLU A 22 -24.76 -26.05 24.22
N LEU A 23 -23.94 -25.02 24.41
CA LEU A 23 -24.17 -23.66 23.90
C LEU A 23 -23.64 -23.45 22.47
N GLY A 24 -23.06 -24.47 21.84
CA GLY A 24 -22.49 -24.38 20.49
C GLY A 24 -21.23 -23.52 20.38
N LEU A 25 -20.48 -23.38 21.48
CA LEU A 25 -19.24 -22.60 21.54
C LEU A 25 -18.01 -23.52 21.44
N ASP A 26 -17.06 -23.15 20.59
CA ASP A 26 -15.75 -23.83 20.55
C ASP A 26 -14.93 -23.55 21.82
N VAL A 27 -14.10 -24.51 22.21
CA VAL A 27 -13.23 -24.41 23.39
C VAL A 27 -11.77 -24.45 22.96
N LEU A 28 -11.01 -23.43 23.37
CA LEU A 28 -9.55 -23.40 23.32
C LEU A 28 -9.01 -23.81 24.69
N ALA A 29 -8.43 -25.00 24.78
CA ALA A 29 -7.77 -25.46 26.00
C ALA A 29 -6.32 -24.98 26.01
N GLU A 30 -6.05 -23.93 26.78
CA GLU A 30 -4.73 -23.32 26.92
C GLU A 30 -3.89 -24.08 27.95
N ILE A 31 -2.68 -24.42 27.54
CA ILE A 31 -1.69 -25.19 28.29
C ILE A 31 -0.30 -24.54 28.20
N HIS A 32 0.56 -24.86 29.17
CA HIS A 32 1.96 -24.42 29.22
C HIS A 32 2.97 -25.57 29.30
N ASP A 33 2.58 -26.76 29.79
CA ASP A 33 3.49 -27.90 29.97
C ASP A 33 2.85 -29.24 29.57
N GLY A 34 3.66 -30.31 29.58
CA GLY A 34 3.22 -31.66 29.21
C GLY A 34 2.20 -32.27 30.18
N ALA A 35 2.18 -31.86 31.45
CA ALA A 35 1.18 -32.33 32.39
C ALA A 35 -0.20 -31.73 32.06
N GLU A 36 -0.23 -30.44 31.73
CA GLU A 36 -1.43 -29.76 31.25
C GLU A 36 -1.89 -30.28 29.89
N LEU A 37 -0.96 -30.61 28.98
CA LEU A 37 -1.29 -31.27 27.70
C LEU A 37 -2.06 -32.58 27.94
N ASN A 38 -1.54 -33.47 28.80
CA ASN A 38 -2.19 -34.73 29.13
C ASN A 38 -3.60 -34.54 29.70
N ARG A 39 -3.82 -33.46 30.47
CA ARG A 39 -5.14 -33.10 30.99
C ARG A 39 -6.06 -32.60 29.87
N ALA A 40 -5.57 -31.73 29.01
CA ALA A 40 -6.33 -31.19 27.89
C ALA A 40 -6.76 -32.26 26.87
N LEU A 41 -5.92 -33.27 26.61
CA LEU A 41 -6.25 -34.37 25.68
C LEU A 41 -7.43 -35.23 26.13
N ARG A 42 -7.73 -35.26 27.43
CA ARG A 42 -8.92 -35.94 27.98
C ARG A 42 -10.22 -35.17 27.73
N LEU A 43 -10.14 -33.89 27.38
CA LEU A 43 -11.30 -33.06 27.10
C LEU A 43 -11.75 -33.24 25.63
N PRO A 44 -13.06 -33.18 25.36
CA PRO A 44 -13.61 -33.26 24.01
C PRO A 44 -13.46 -31.94 23.25
N VAL A 45 -12.25 -31.37 23.20
CA VAL A 45 -11.95 -30.05 22.62
C VAL A 45 -11.13 -30.19 21.35
N ARG A 46 -11.39 -29.38 20.33
CA ARG A 46 -10.64 -29.46 19.06
C ARG A 46 -9.40 -28.58 19.03
N LEU A 47 -9.37 -27.52 19.84
CA LEU A 47 -8.31 -26.51 19.83
C LEU A 47 -7.44 -26.64 21.08
N ILE A 48 -6.13 -26.79 20.88
CA ILE A 48 -5.12 -26.80 21.94
C ILE A 48 -4.27 -25.54 21.82
N GLY A 49 -4.32 -24.72 22.85
CA GLY A 49 -3.58 -23.47 22.97
C GLY A 49 -2.25 -23.68 23.65
N LEU A 50 -1.14 -23.41 22.97
CA LEU A 50 0.21 -23.49 23.53
C LEU A 50 0.65 -22.09 23.97
N ASN A 51 0.53 -21.81 25.25
CA ASN A 51 0.91 -20.52 25.80
C ASN A 51 2.42 -20.49 26.09
N ASN A 52 3.16 -19.76 25.26
CA ASN A 52 4.59 -19.59 25.45
C ASN A 52 4.94 -18.77 26.70
N ARG A 53 3.95 -18.11 27.32
CA ARG A 53 4.13 -17.39 28.59
C ARG A 53 3.77 -18.29 29.76
N ASN A 54 4.73 -18.50 30.65
CA ASN A 54 4.47 -19.16 31.93
C ASN A 54 3.62 -18.22 32.80
N LEU A 55 2.42 -18.62 33.20
CA LEU A 55 1.53 -17.74 34.00
C LEU A 55 1.96 -17.58 35.46
N LYS A 56 2.87 -18.42 35.97
CA LYS A 56 3.43 -18.32 37.34
C LYS A 56 4.63 -17.38 37.39
N THR A 57 5.50 -17.40 36.37
CA THR A 57 6.72 -16.58 36.33
C THR A 57 6.63 -15.37 35.39
N LEU A 58 5.63 -15.36 34.50
CA LEU A 58 5.42 -14.39 33.41
C LEU A 58 6.50 -14.38 32.32
N GLU A 59 7.49 -15.25 32.42
CA GLU A 59 8.52 -15.44 31.40
C GLU A 59 7.91 -16.02 30.12
N THR A 60 8.42 -15.60 28.96
CA THR A 60 7.91 -16.02 27.66
C THR A 60 9.01 -16.67 26.83
N ASP A 61 8.80 -17.91 26.41
CA ASP A 61 9.73 -18.68 25.61
C ASP A 61 8.99 -19.49 24.53
N LEU A 62 9.26 -19.18 23.25
CA LEU A 62 8.67 -19.87 22.10
C LEU A 62 9.03 -21.35 22.03
N ARG A 63 10.14 -21.77 22.68
CA ARG A 63 10.53 -23.18 22.73
C ARG A 63 9.50 -24.07 23.42
N THR A 64 8.63 -23.47 24.24
CA THR A 64 7.51 -24.17 24.89
C THR A 64 6.59 -24.77 23.85
N ALA A 65 6.05 -23.94 22.94
CA ALA A 65 5.19 -24.42 21.86
C ALA A 65 5.96 -25.28 20.84
N GLU A 66 7.23 -24.98 20.56
CA GLU A 66 8.05 -25.81 19.65
C GLU A 66 8.24 -27.25 20.18
N THR A 67 8.32 -27.41 21.50
CA THR A 67 8.49 -28.73 22.14
C THR A 67 7.16 -29.48 22.26
N LEU A 68 6.07 -28.78 22.61
CA LEU A 68 4.77 -29.41 22.87
C LEU A 68 3.94 -29.65 21.61
N ALA A 69 4.06 -28.82 20.57
CA ALA A 69 3.24 -28.94 19.35
C ALA A 69 3.37 -30.32 18.67
N PRO A 70 4.55 -30.95 18.56
CA PRO A 70 4.69 -32.29 18.01
C PRO A 70 4.00 -33.40 18.82
N GLU A 71 3.75 -33.18 20.13
CA GLU A 71 3.07 -34.14 21.00
C GLU A 71 1.54 -34.05 20.88
N VAL A 72 1.01 -33.00 20.25
CA VAL A 72 -0.43 -32.84 20.05
C VAL A 72 -0.91 -33.77 18.92
N PRO A 73 -1.93 -34.62 19.17
CA PRO A 73 -2.52 -35.49 18.15
C PRO A 73 -3.05 -34.72 16.94
N SER A 74 -2.94 -35.33 15.75
CA SER A 74 -3.28 -34.69 14.47
C SER A 74 -4.77 -34.42 14.25
N ASP A 75 -5.66 -35.00 15.08
CA ASP A 75 -7.10 -34.69 15.11
C ASP A 75 -7.42 -33.37 15.85
N ARG A 76 -6.41 -32.77 16.48
CA ARG A 76 -6.50 -31.47 17.17
C ARG A 76 -5.80 -30.38 16.37
N ILE A 77 -6.24 -29.14 16.56
CA ILE A 77 -5.65 -27.95 15.95
C ILE A 77 -4.82 -27.23 16.99
N VAL A 78 -3.53 -27.03 16.69
CA VAL A 78 -2.59 -26.31 17.55
C VAL A 78 -2.68 -24.80 17.29
N VAL A 79 -2.95 -24.05 18.35
CA VAL A 79 -2.92 -22.60 18.41
C VAL A 79 -1.69 -22.17 19.21
N ALA A 80 -0.73 -21.48 18.62
CA ALA A 80 0.41 -20.95 19.36
C ALA A 80 0.11 -19.53 19.87
N GLU A 81 0.44 -19.27 21.14
CA GLU A 81 0.04 -18.05 21.84
C GLU A 81 1.21 -17.40 22.56
N SER A 82 1.13 -16.08 22.73
CA SER A 82 2.12 -15.24 23.43
C SER A 82 3.52 -15.20 22.79
N GLY A 83 4.21 -14.07 22.92
CA GLY A 83 5.63 -13.94 22.54
C GLY A 83 5.95 -13.84 21.05
N ILE A 84 4.95 -13.95 20.17
CA ILE A 84 5.09 -13.86 18.71
C ILE A 84 5.26 -12.40 18.29
N ARG A 85 6.40 -12.06 17.66
CA ARG A 85 6.73 -10.66 17.30
C ARG A 85 7.16 -10.48 15.85
N ARG A 86 7.71 -11.52 15.22
CA ARG A 86 8.29 -11.46 13.87
C ARG A 86 7.74 -12.59 12.99
N ALA A 87 7.78 -12.40 11.67
CA ALA A 87 7.40 -13.44 10.71
C ALA A 87 8.17 -14.75 10.91
N THR A 88 9.47 -14.65 11.22
CA THR A 88 10.30 -15.81 11.54
C THR A 88 9.81 -16.61 12.75
N ASP A 89 9.11 -15.98 13.69
CA ASP A 89 8.52 -16.68 14.84
C ASP A 89 7.34 -17.53 14.39
N LEU A 90 6.51 -17.03 13.47
CA LEU A 90 5.43 -17.80 12.85
C LEU A 90 5.98 -18.99 12.08
N ASP A 91 7.03 -18.80 11.27
CA ASP A 91 7.64 -19.87 10.48
C ASP A 91 8.14 -21.02 11.36
N ARG A 92 8.83 -20.67 12.47
CA ARG A 92 9.32 -21.64 13.45
C ARG A 92 8.19 -22.45 14.10
N LEU A 93 7.16 -21.77 14.57
CA LEU A 93 6.02 -22.39 15.22
C LEU A 93 5.18 -23.22 14.23
N ALA A 94 5.02 -22.76 12.99
CA ALA A 94 4.35 -23.48 11.92
C ALA A 94 5.09 -24.78 11.56
N ALA A 95 6.43 -24.74 11.54
CA ALA A 95 7.28 -25.91 11.33
C ALA A 95 7.17 -26.92 12.48
N ALA A 96 6.95 -26.47 13.71
CA ALA A 96 6.72 -27.33 14.86
C ALA A 96 5.31 -27.97 14.93
N GLY A 97 4.37 -27.50 14.11
CA GLY A 97 3.01 -28.07 14.01
C GLY A 97 1.88 -27.09 14.28
N ALA A 98 2.16 -25.84 14.66
CA ALA A 98 1.13 -24.82 14.82
C ALA A 98 0.44 -24.50 13.48
N ARG A 99 -0.88 -24.26 13.55
CA ARG A 99 -1.70 -23.89 12.39
C ARG A 99 -2.50 -22.62 12.61
N CYS A 100 -2.70 -22.24 13.86
CA CYS A 100 -3.30 -20.99 14.27
C CYS A 100 -2.36 -20.23 15.21
N PHE A 101 -2.49 -18.90 15.23
CA PHE A 101 -1.64 -18.02 16.03
C PHE A 101 -2.50 -16.98 16.73
N LEU A 102 -2.43 -16.90 18.05
CA LEU A 102 -3.11 -15.87 18.83
C LEU A 102 -2.09 -14.80 19.21
N VAL A 103 -2.19 -13.65 18.53
CA VAL A 103 -1.23 -12.54 18.66
C VAL A 103 -1.97 -11.28 19.12
N GLY A 104 -1.99 -11.07 20.44
CA GLY A 104 -2.65 -9.90 21.03
C GLY A 104 -1.68 -8.75 21.31
N GLU A 105 -0.90 -8.89 22.37
CA GLU A 105 -0.07 -7.82 22.95
C GLU A 105 0.84 -7.11 21.93
N SER A 106 1.53 -7.86 21.08
CA SER A 106 2.48 -7.28 20.12
C SER A 106 1.79 -6.48 19.01
N LEU A 107 0.57 -6.85 18.62
CA LEU A 107 -0.20 -6.10 17.62
C LEU A 107 -0.93 -4.91 18.24
N MET A 108 -1.53 -5.07 19.43
CA MET A 108 -2.32 -4.01 20.07
C MET A 108 -1.49 -2.83 20.59
N ARG A 109 -0.17 -3.01 20.76
CA ARG A 109 0.76 -1.92 21.12
C ARG A 109 1.20 -1.08 19.92
N GLU A 110 0.88 -1.50 18.70
CA GLU A 110 1.31 -0.82 17.48
C GLU A 110 0.33 0.29 17.10
N PRO A 111 0.83 1.45 16.63
CA PRO A 111 -0.02 2.55 16.18
C PRO A 111 -0.82 2.21 14.93
N ASP A 112 -0.36 1.22 14.15
CA ASP A 112 -1.03 0.69 12.97
C ASP A 112 -1.02 -0.84 13.02
N VAL A 113 -2.12 -1.40 13.53
CA VAL A 113 -2.33 -2.85 13.66
C VAL A 113 -2.27 -3.54 12.30
N THR A 114 -2.75 -2.89 11.24
CA THR A 114 -2.77 -3.45 9.89
C THR A 114 -1.35 -3.58 9.34
N ALA A 115 -0.55 -2.52 9.45
CA ALA A 115 0.86 -2.57 9.04
C ALA A 115 1.66 -3.58 9.87
N ALA A 116 1.42 -3.63 11.19
CA ALA A 116 2.06 -4.59 12.08
C ALA A 116 1.69 -6.04 11.70
N THR A 117 0.42 -6.31 11.40
CA THR A 117 -0.05 -7.61 10.93
C THR A 117 0.60 -8.00 9.61
N ARG A 118 0.73 -7.06 8.66
CA ARG A 118 1.42 -7.33 7.37
C ARG A 118 2.90 -7.65 7.58
N ARG A 119 3.63 -6.90 8.43
CA ARG A 119 5.02 -7.23 8.79
C ARG A 119 5.12 -8.63 9.40
N LEU A 120 4.18 -8.96 10.28
CA LEU A 120 4.14 -10.25 10.95
C LEU A 120 3.89 -11.40 9.97
N LEU A 121 3.06 -11.19 8.95
CA LEU A 121 2.80 -12.16 7.89
C LEU A 121 3.87 -12.19 6.78
N GLY A 122 4.97 -11.44 6.91
CA GLY A 122 6.01 -11.34 5.88
C GLY A 122 5.53 -10.68 4.59
N LEU A 123 4.39 -9.98 4.63
CA LEU A 123 3.83 -9.28 3.48
C LEU A 123 4.58 -7.96 3.29
N PRO A 124 4.82 -7.52 2.04
CA PRO A 124 5.52 -6.26 1.78
C PRO A 124 4.79 -5.09 2.45
N VAL A 125 5.52 -4.37 3.29
CA VAL A 125 5.08 -3.12 3.91
C VAL A 125 5.65 -1.99 3.09
N GLY A 126 4.98 -1.70 1.97
CA GLY A 126 5.27 -0.48 1.21
C GLY A 126 4.91 0.77 2.03
N PRO A 127 5.45 1.95 1.70
CA PRO A 127 4.95 3.20 2.25
C PRO A 127 3.45 3.22 1.98
N GLY A 128 2.64 3.25 3.05
CA GLY A 128 1.23 2.94 2.99
C GLY A 128 0.53 3.62 1.81
N PHE A 129 -0.37 2.89 1.16
CA PHE A 129 -1.31 3.49 0.22
C PHE A 129 -2.16 4.49 1.01
N THR A 130 -1.67 5.72 1.14
CA THR A 130 -2.30 6.79 1.94
C THR A 130 -3.72 7.08 1.47
N HIS A 131 -4.02 6.72 0.22
CA HIS A 131 -5.31 6.83 -0.43
C HIS A 131 -6.33 5.76 -0.07
N LEU A 132 -6.05 4.84 0.86
CA LEU A 132 -7.01 3.85 1.35
C LEU A 132 -7.35 4.08 2.84
N ASP A 133 -8.58 3.79 3.25
CA ASP A 133 -9.01 3.78 4.65
C ASP A 133 -8.73 2.41 5.32
N ALA A 134 -9.10 2.27 6.59
CA ALA A 134 -8.86 1.06 7.38
C ALA A 134 -9.60 -0.16 6.82
N GLU A 135 -10.66 0.05 6.03
CA GLU A 135 -11.47 -0.97 5.37
C GLU A 135 -11.04 -1.19 3.90
N GLY A 136 -10.00 -0.50 3.42
CA GLY A 136 -9.49 -0.61 2.05
C GLY A 136 -10.29 0.17 1.00
N ARG A 137 -11.15 1.11 1.41
CA ARG A 137 -11.88 2.01 0.51
C ARG A 137 -11.03 3.24 0.17
N ALA A 138 -11.22 3.76 -1.03
CA ALA A 138 -10.54 4.97 -1.49
C ALA A 138 -10.92 6.19 -0.62
N ARG A 139 -9.91 6.90 -0.10
CA ARG A 139 -10.07 8.17 0.61
C ARG A 139 -9.02 9.20 0.20
N MET A 140 -9.39 10.47 0.27
CA MET A 140 -8.44 11.56 0.16
C MET A 140 -7.64 11.67 1.47
N VAL A 141 -6.33 11.85 1.37
CA VAL A 141 -5.44 11.95 2.54
C VAL A 141 -5.66 13.28 3.24
N ASP A 142 -5.90 13.28 4.55
CA ASP A 142 -5.89 14.54 5.30
C ASP A 142 -4.46 15.11 5.35
N VAL A 143 -4.33 16.39 4.98
CA VAL A 143 -3.06 17.12 4.96
C VAL A 143 -3.08 18.32 5.91
N SER A 144 -4.10 18.43 6.78
CA SER A 144 -4.32 19.56 7.66
C SER A 144 -3.12 19.86 8.57
N ASP A 145 -2.50 18.83 9.14
CA ASP A 145 -1.35 18.99 10.06
C ASP A 145 0.00 19.21 9.35
N LYS A 146 0.03 19.19 8.01
CA LYS A 146 1.27 19.40 7.26
C LYS A 146 1.54 20.89 7.09
N HIS A 147 2.80 21.30 7.25
CA HIS A 147 3.21 22.66 6.96
C HIS A 147 3.23 22.96 5.46
N GLU A 148 2.93 24.20 5.11
CA GLU A 148 3.05 24.71 3.75
C GLU A 148 4.50 24.97 3.39
N THR A 149 4.94 24.43 2.27
CA THR A 149 6.27 24.63 1.72
C THR A 149 6.17 24.93 0.23
N ASP A 150 7.19 25.56 -0.34
CA ASP A 150 7.31 25.66 -1.79
C ASP A 150 7.51 24.26 -2.38
N ARG A 151 6.75 23.98 -3.44
CA ARG A 151 6.72 22.66 -4.09
C ARG A 151 6.78 22.85 -5.59
N VAL A 152 7.60 22.02 -6.21
CA VAL A 152 7.80 22.02 -7.66
C VAL A 152 7.78 20.60 -8.16
N ALA A 153 7.12 20.36 -9.28
CA ALA A 153 7.20 19.12 -10.02
C ALA A 153 7.43 19.42 -11.51
N VAL A 154 8.22 18.57 -12.14
CA VAL A 154 8.51 18.59 -13.57
C VAL A 154 8.17 17.22 -14.13
N ALA A 155 7.33 17.16 -15.15
CA ALA A 155 6.96 15.94 -15.87
C ALA A 155 7.26 16.08 -17.35
N GLY A 156 7.59 14.96 -17.98
CA GLY A 156 7.86 14.85 -19.40
C GLY A 156 6.85 13.95 -20.10
N ALA A 157 6.65 14.16 -21.39
CA ALA A 157 5.99 13.23 -22.31
C ALA A 157 6.56 13.42 -23.72
N ARG A 158 6.38 12.41 -24.59
CA ARG A 158 6.80 12.48 -25.98
C ARG A 158 5.67 12.04 -26.89
N VAL A 159 5.52 12.71 -28.04
CA VAL A 159 4.62 12.29 -29.11
C VAL A 159 5.47 11.91 -30.32
N MET A 160 5.61 10.61 -30.56
CA MET A 160 6.27 10.04 -31.74
C MET A 160 5.34 10.12 -32.94
N MET A 161 5.86 10.50 -34.11
CA MET A 161 5.10 10.67 -35.35
C MET A 161 5.97 10.40 -36.57
N ARG A 162 5.39 10.43 -37.77
CA ARG A 162 6.19 10.38 -39.00
C ARG A 162 6.97 11.68 -39.22
N PRO A 163 8.15 11.65 -39.87
CA PRO A 163 8.94 12.84 -40.17
C PRO A 163 8.14 13.92 -40.92
N GLU A 164 7.29 13.51 -41.87
CA GLU A 164 6.46 14.43 -42.65
C GLU A 164 5.42 15.14 -41.77
N THR A 165 4.88 14.45 -40.77
CA THR A 165 3.94 15.05 -39.80
C THR A 165 4.65 16.11 -38.97
N LEU A 166 5.86 15.82 -38.50
CA LEU A 166 6.65 16.77 -37.72
C LEU A 166 7.02 18.00 -38.54
N GLU A 167 7.40 17.81 -39.81
CA GLU A 167 7.72 18.94 -40.70
C GLU A 167 6.52 19.86 -40.90
N ARG A 168 5.31 19.31 -41.04
CA ARG A 168 4.08 20.12 -41.12
C ARG A 168 3.81 20.91 -39.84
N ILE A 169 4.11 20.35 -38.67
CA ILE A 169 4.02 21.09 -37.41
C ILE A 169 5.01 22.25 -37.42
N ARG A 170 6.26 22.02 -37.85
CA ARG A 170 7.32 23.05 -37.89
C ARG A 170 7.03 24.16 -38.90
N SER A 171 6.49 23.81 -40.06
CA SER A 171 6.14 24.77 -41.11
C SER A 171 4.83 25.52 -40.84
N GLY A 172 4.05 25.08 -39.84
CA GLY A 172 2.71 25.60 -39.57
C GLY A 172 1.64 25.14 -40.58
N ASP A 173 1.96 24.18 -41.45
CA ASP A 173 1.04 23.63 -42.46
C ASP A 173 0.14 22.53 -41.85
N VAL A 174 -0.55 22.86 -40.76
CA VAL A 174 -1.58 22.01 -40.16
C VAL A 174 -2.91 22.74 -40.25
N ALA A 175 -3.91 22.10 -40.86
CA ALA A 175 -5.22 22.71 -41.14
C ALA A 175 -5.95 23.25 -39.90
N LYS A 176 -5.58 22.80 -38.70
CA LYS A 176 -6.17 23.21 -37.42
C LYS A 176 -5.44 24.39 -36.75
N GLY A 177 -4.37 24.93 -37.34
CA GLY A 177 -3.60 26.05 -36.81
C GLY A 177 -2.35 25.64 -36.01
N ASP A 178 -1.87 26.53 -35.14
CA ASP A 178 -0.63 26.34 -34.37
C ASP A 178 -0.78 25.23 -33.33
N VAL A 179 -0.25 24.06 -33.67
CA VAL A 179 -0.30 22.84 -32.85
C VAL A 179 0.38 23.05 -31.50
N LEU A 180 1.55 23.69 -31.47
CA LEU A 180 2.35 23.82 -30.26
C LEU A 180 1.72 24.83 -29.30
N ALA A 181 1.21 25.95 -29.81
CA ALA A 181 0.52 26.95 -28.99
C ALA A 181 -0.77 26.40 -28.38
N VAL A 182 -1.59 25.68 -29.16
CA VAL A 182 -2.84 25.08 -28.67
C VAL A 182 -2.55 23.99 -27.63
N ALA A 183 -1.58 23.12 -27.89
CA ALA A 183 -1.18 22.08 -26.93
C ALA A 183 -0.61 22.66 -25.62
N ARG A 184 0.15 23.76 -25.70
CA ARG A 184 0.65 24.49 -24.53
C ARG A 184 -0.49 25.02 -23.67
N LEU A 185 -1.46 25.68 -24.28
CA LEU A 185 -2.62 26.21 -23.56
C LEU A 185 -3.44 25.09 -22.93
N ALA A 186 -3.67 23.99 -23.67
CA ALA A 186 -4.38 22.82 -23.16
C ALA A 186 -3.68 22.22 -21.93
N GLY A 187 -2.35 22.07 -21.96
CA GLY A 187 -1.58 21.61 -20.79
C GLY A 187 -1.70 22.55 -19.58
N ILE A 188 -1.65 23.87 -19.79
CA ILE A 188 -1.83 24.86 -18.71
C ILE A 188 -3.24 24.78 -18.10
N MET A 189 -4.26 24.62 -18.94
CA MET A 189 -5.65 24.45 -18.48
C MET A 189 -5.83 23.14 -17.72
N ALA A 190 -5.23 22.07 -18.21
CA ALA A 190 -5.31 20.75 -17.59
C ALA A 190 -4.68 20.71 -16.20
N ALA A 191 -3.51 21.33 -16.02
CA ALA A 191 -2.87 21.45 -14.70
C ALA A 191 -3.83 22.01 -13.64
N LYS A 192 -4.57 23.07 -13.99
CA LYS A 192 -5.53 23.74 -13.10
C LYS A 192 -6.78 22.92 -12.80
N ARG A 193 -7.06 21.89 -13.60
CA ARG A 193 -8.24 21.00 -13.47
C ARG A 193 -7.89 19.60 -13.00
N THR A 194 -6.66 19.37 -12.53
CA THR A 194 -6.18 18.05 -12.13
C THR A 194 -7.06 17.38 -11.07
N ALA A 195 -7.52 18.12 -10.06
CA ALA A 195 -8.39 17.61 -9.02
C ALA A 195 -9.82 17.25 -9.52
N GLU A 196 -10.24 17.76 -10.68
CA GLU A 196 -11.50 17.33 -11.32
C GLU A 196 -11.34 16.00 -12.06
N LEU A 197 -10.11 15.66 -12.46
CA LEU A 197 -9.82 14.49 -13.29
C LEU A 197 -9.30 13.31 -12.46
N ILE A 198 -8.53 13.57 -11.40
CA ILE A 198 -7.91 12.55 -10.55
C ILE A 198 -8.66 12.49 -9.20
N PRO A 199 -9.46 11.45 -8.91
CA PRO A 199 -10.47 11.46 -7.84
C PRO A 199 -9.98 11.77 -6.42
N LEU A 200 -8.72 11.46 -6.11
CA LEU A 200 -8.16 11.61 -4.76
C LEU A 200 -7.10 12.72 -4.65
N CYS A 201 -6.95 13.54 -5.69
CA CYS A 201 -6.13 14.74 -5.66
C CYS A 201 -6.84 15.85 -4.89
N HIS A 202 -6.08 16.57 -4.06
CA HIS A 202 -6.57 17.79 -3.44
C HIS A 202 -6.75 18.89 -4.48
N PRO A 203 -7.73 19.79 -4.32
CA PRO A 203 -7.75 21.05 -5.06
C PRO A 203 -6.58 21.93 -4.60
N LEU A 204 -5.78 22.42 -5.54
CA LEU A 204 -4.56 23.16 -5.25
C LEU A 204 -4.53 24.52 -5.96
N ALA A 205 -4.16 25.56 -5.21
CA ALA A 205 -3.91 26.89 -5.75
C ALA A 205 -2.50 26.96 -6.37
N LEU A 206 -2.38 26.58 -7.64
CA LEU A 206 -1.12 26.63 -8.39
C LEU A 206 -0.61 28.08 -8.49
N THR A 207 0.66 28.30 -8.15
CA THR A 207 1.31 29.61 -8.28
C THR A 207 1.93 29.82 -9.66
N SER A 208 2.33 28.73 -10.33
CA SER A 208 2.89 28.80 -11.68
C SER A 208 2.72 27.48 -12.41
N VAL A 209 2.40 27.56 -13.70
CA VAL A 209 2.38 26.43 -14.64
C VAL A 209 3.11 26.84 -15.91
N LYS A 210 4.13 26.07 -16.28
CA LYS A 210 4.87 26.23 -17.54
C LYS A 210 4.78 24.92 -18.31
N VAL A 211 4.44 24.99 -19.60
CA VAL A 211 4.47 23.84 -20.51
C VAL A 211 5.34 24.24 -21.69
N ASP A 212 6.39 23.49 -21.93
CA ASP A 212 7.32 23.63 -23.05
C ASP A 212 7.12 22.48 -24.02
N LEU A 213 7.07 22.78 -25.31
CA LEU A 213 6.98 21.80 -26.39
C LEU A 213 8.08 22.09 -27.40
N GLU A 214 8.83 21.05 -27.77
CA GLU A 214 9.96 21.14 -28.68
C GLU A 214 9.85 20.05 -29.76
N CYS A 215 10.03 20.42 -31.02
CA CYS A 215 10.13 19.46 -32.10
C CYS A 215 11.56 18.91 -32.14
N VAL A 216 11.71 17.59 -32.12
CA VAL A 216 13.00 16.87 -32.16
C VAL A 216 13.08 16.07 -33.47
N PRO A 217 13.64 16.64 -34.54
CA PRO A 217 13.64 16.05 -35.89
C PRO A 217 14.31 14.68 -35.96
N GLU A 218 15.41 14.51 -35.22
CA GLU A 218 16.23 13.30 -35.19
C GLU A 218 15.45 12.10 -34.64
N ARG A 219 14.41 12.37 -33.85
CA ARG A 219 13.51 11.38 -33.25
C ARG A 219 12.12 11.36 -33.89
N SER A 220 11.85 12.25 -34.84
CA SER A 220 10.51 12.47 -35.40
C SER A 220 9.45 12.62 -34.31
N ALA A 221 9.71 13.49 -33.34
CA ALA A 221 8.88 13.61 -32.13
C ALA A 221 8.67 15.05 -31.68
N VAL A 222 7.60 15.25 -30.90
CA VAL A 222 7.43 16.45 -30.06
C VAL A 222 7.70 16.05 -28.61
N GLU A 223 8.71 16.65 -27.99
CA GLU A 223 9.00 16.49 -26.56
C GLU A 223 8.28 17.58 -25.76
N ILE A 224 7.67 17.17 -24.66
CA ILE A 224 6.81 18.02 -23.83
C ILE A 224 7.37 18.00 -22.41
N THR A 225 7.61 19.18 -21.84
CA THR A 225 8.02 19.34 -20.45
C THR A 225 7.06 20.27 -19.73
N ALA A 226 6.38 19.77 -18.69
CA ALA A 226 5.48 20.55 -17.85
C ALA A 226 6.09 20.76 -16.46
N THR A 227 6.17 22.02 -16.03
CA THR A 227 6.61 22.42 -14.68
C THR A 227 5.47 23.08 -13.94
N CYS A 228 5.06 22.51 -12.80
CA CYS A 228 4.05 23.09 -11.90
C CYS A 228 4.70 23.52 -10.58
N ARG A 229 4.20 24.62 -10.01
CA ARG A 229 4.64 25.15 -8.71
C ARG A 229 3.45 25.57 -7.86
N LEU A 230 3.60 25.41 -6.55
CA LEU A 230 2.73 26.03 -5.54
C LEU A 230 3.46 26.21 -4.22
N ARG A 231 2.81 26.92 -3.29
CA ARG A 231 3.12 26.87 -1.86
C ARG A 231 1.97 26.18 -1.14
N GLY A 232 2.21 25.04 -0.49
CA GLY A 232 1.12 24.21 0.04
C GLY A 232 1.56 22.94 0.76
N ARG A 233 0.57 22.14 1.16
CA ARG A 233 0.72 21.01 2.09
C ARG A 233 0.97 19.66 1.41
N THR A 234 0.67 19.56 0.12
CA THR A 234 0.86 18.38 -0.73
C THR A 234 1.57 18.75 -2.02
N GLY A 235 2.18 17.76 -2.67
CA GLY A 235 2.95 17.92 -3.90
C GLY A 235 2.10 18.28 -5.12
N VAL A 236 2.79 18.55 -6.24
CA VAL A 236 2.20 18.94 -7.53
C VAL A 236 2.59 17.99 -8.67
N GLU A 237 2.98 16.77 -8.33
CA GLU A 237 3.36 15.74 -9.29
C GLU A 237 2.23 15.47 -10.29
N MET A 238 1.00 15.38 -9.79
CA MET A 238 -0.16 15.07 -10.62
C MET A 238 -0.53 16.22 -11.55
N GLU A 239 -0.36 17.47 -11.14
CA GLU A 239 -0.60 18.64 -11.99
C GLU A 239 0.40 18.69 -13.15
N ALA A 240 1.67 18.38 -12.89
CA ALA A 240 2.70 18.31 -13.93
C ALA A 240 2.43 17.15 -14.92
N LEU A 241 2.13 15.95 -14.40
CA LEU A 241 1.81 14.78 -15.23
C LEU A 241 0.55 14.99 -16.08
N THR A 242 -0.50 15.56 -15.49
CA THR A 242 -1.75 15.85 -16.19
C THR A 242 -1.54 16.90 -17.28
N ALA A 243 -0.76 17.94 -17.01
CA ALA A 243 -0.41 18.95 -18.01
C ALA A 243 0.35 18.36 -19.21
N ALA A 244 1.37 17.53 -18.96
CA ALA A 244 2.13 16.87 -20.03
C ALA A 244 1.26 15.91 -20.85
N SER A 245 0.41 15.12 -20.18
CA SER A 245 -0.50 14.17 -20.81
C SER A 245 -1.51 14.87 -21.73
N ILE A 246 -2.21 15.91 -21.24
CA ILE A 246 -3.21 16.61 -22.05
C ILE A 246 -2.56 17.41 -23.18
N ALA A 247 -1.37 17.99 -22.98
CA ALA A 247 -0.61 18.60 -24.07
C ALA A 247 -0.28 17.57 -25.17
N ALA A 248 0.16 16.36 -24.80
CA ALA A 248 0.45 15.28 -25.74
C ALA A 248 -0.80 14.83 -26.51
N LEU A 249 -1.92 14.63 -25.82
CA LEU A 249 -3.21 14.29 -26.45
C LEU A 249 -3.71 15.42 -27.36
N THR A 250 -3.39 16.67 -27.04
CA THR A 250 -3.75 17.81 -27.90
C THR A 250 -2.91 17.84 -29.17
N VAL A 251 -1.59 17.57 -29.09
CA VAL A 251 -0.76 17.37 -30.29
C VAL A 251 -1.34 16.25 -31.15
N TYR A 252 -1.72 15.13 -30.53
CA TYR A 252 -2.37 14.03 -31.23
C TYR A 252 -3.66 14.49 -31.94
N ASP A 253 -4.57 15.17 -31.24
CA ASP A 253 -5.85 15.62 -31.81
C ASP A 253 -5.67 16.56 -33.01
N MET A 254 -4.69 17.44 -32.92
CA MET A 254 -4.36 18.44 -33.95
C MET A 254 -3.79 17.79 -35.22
N CYS A 255 -3.07 16.67 -35.09
CA CYS A 255 -2.37 16.04 -36.20
C CYS A 255 -2.99 14.71 -36.69
N LYS A 256 -3.96 14.11 -35.98
CA LYS A 256 -4.53 12.79 -36.32
C LYS A 256 -5.17 12.68 -37.71
N ALA A 257 -5.52 13.80 -38.34
CA ALA A 257 -6.04 13.80 -39.71
C ALA A 257 -4.94 13.49 -40.74
N VAL A 258 -3.71 13.90 -40.45
CA VAL A 258 -2.53 13.67 -41.27
C VAL A 258 -1.89 12.33 -40.90
N ASP A 259 -1.81 12.04 -39.59
CA ASP A 259 -1.10 10.88 -39.05
C ASP A 259 -1.85 10.25 -37.88
N ARG A 260 -2.52 9.12 -38.14
CA ARG A 260 -3.21 8.36 -37.09
C ARG A 260 -2.27 7.44 -36.31
N GLY A 261 -1.05 7.21 -36.81
CA GLY A 261 -0.09 6.28 -36.24
C GLY A 261 0.78 6.87 -35.14
N MET A 262 0.54 8.12 -34.74
CA MET A 262 1.29 8.76 -33.66
C MET A 262 1.16 7.99 -32.35
N VAL A 263 2.21 8.04 -31.52
CA VAL A 263 2.24 7.35 -30.23
C VAL A 263 2.67 8.31 -29.14
N VAL A 264 1.89 8.38 -28.05
CA VAL A 264 2.30 9.09 -26.84
C VAL A 264 3.12 8.13 -25.98
N THR A 265 4.37 8.50 -25.69
CA THR A 265 5.31 7.71 -24.89
C THR A 265 5.91 8.54 -23.77
N ASP A 266 6.66 7.88 -22.88
CA ASP A 266 7.54 8.52 -21.91
C ASP A 266 6.85 9.54 -20.99
N LEU A 267 5.55 9.36 -20.71
CA LEU A 267 4.83 10.15 -19.71
C LEU A 267 5.35 9.78 -18.32
N ARG A 268 6.22 10.61 -17.75
CA ARG A 268 6.84 10.34 -16.45
C ARG A 268 7.17 11.63 -15.69
N LEU A 269 7.30 11.50 -14.37
CA LEU A 269 7.88 12.56 -13.55
C LEU A 269 9.39 12.61 -13.81
N LEU A 270 9.93 13.80 -14.03
CA LEU A 270 11.37 14.04 -14.25
C LEU A 270 12.05 14.55 -12.98
N ARG A 271 11.35 15.41 -12.23
CA ARG A 271 11.88 15.99 -10.99
C ARG A 271 10.74 16.39 -10.07
N LYS A 272 10.97 16.30 -8.76
CA LYS A 272 10.18 17.03 -7.76
C LYS A 272 11.05 17.57 -6.64
N SER A 273 10.60 18.65 -6.01
CA SER A 273 11.25 19.24 -4.84
C SER A 273 10.22 19.80 -3.87
N GLY A 274 10.56 19.78 -2.58
CA GLY A 274 9.73 20.30 -1.49
C GLY A 274 8.91 19.24 -0.75
N GLY A 275 8.49 19.58 0.47
CA GLY A 275 7.82 18.66 1.38
C GLY A 275 8.75 17.64 2.07
N LYS A 276 8.15 16.76 2.89
CA LYS A 276 8.87 15.80 3.74
C LYS A 276 9.74 14.79 2.96
N SER A 277 9.33 14.42 1.75
CA SER A 277 10.08 13.47 0.92
C SER A 277 11.33 14.04 0.28
N GLY A 278 11.58 15.34 0.41
CA GLY A 278 12.74 16.01 -0.18
C GLY A 278 12.70 16.06 -1.71
N ASN A 279 13.89 16.16 -2.30
CA ASN A 279 14.08 16.24 -3.75
C ASN A 279 14.17 14.84 -4.35
N TRP A 280 13.61 14.67 -5.53
CA TRP A 280 13.71 13.46 -6.33
C TRP A 280 13.92 13.84 -7.80
N GLU A 281 14.80 13.13 -8.47
CA GLU A 281 15.09 13.26 -9.90
C GLU A 281 15.03 11.88 -10.54
N ALA A 282 14.47 11.80 -11.74
CA ALA A 282 14.43 10.57 -12.51
C ALA A 282 15.83 10.21 -12.99
N GLU A 283 16.14 8.92 -12.98
CA GLU A 283 17.29 8.42 -13.72
C GLU A 283 17.06 8.60 -15.24
N PRO A 284 18.13 8.83 -16.02
CA PRO A 284 18.06 9.13 -17.45
C PRO A 284 17.14 8.19 -18.25
#